data_AF-E0UBE5-F1
#
_entry.id   AF-E0UBE5-F1
#
_cell.length_a   1.000
_cell.length_b   1.000
_cell.length_c   1.000
_cell.angle_alpha   90.00
_cell.angle_beta   90.00
_cell.angle_gamma   90.00
#
_symmetry.space_group_name_H-M   'P 1'
#
loop_
_entity.id
_entity.type
_entity.pdbx_description
1 polymer ?
#
loop_
_entity_poly.entity_id
_entity_poly.type
_entity_poly.pdbx_seq_one_letter_code
_entity_poly.pdbx_strand_id
1 'polypeptide(L)'
;MNFPFTIVIQWSDEDNCYLVHLPEFPTQQFHTHGETYEEALKNTQEVLELLTEEYQQAGKPLPQPKPYSTFIMLTINIMLTIKPNKQKHQLE
;
A
#
# COMPACT_ATOMS: atom_id res chain seq x y z
N MET A 1 -18.47 -8.12 4.24
CA MET A 1 -18.39 -7.13 5.34
C MET A 1 -17.88 -5.82 4.75
N ASN A 2 -18.33 -4.65 5.20
CA ASN A 2 -17.89 -3.37 4.66
C ASN A 2 -16.90 -2.68 5.61
N PHE A 3 -15.62 -3.04 5.50
CA PHE A 3 -14.55 -2.38 6.25
C PHE A 3 -14.11 -1.11 5.51
N PRO A 4 -13.99 0.05 6.17
CA PRO A 4 -13.62 1.30 5.52
C PRO A 4 -12.10 1.40 5.32
N PHE A 5 -11.48 0.39 4.72
CA PHE A 5 -10.05 0.40 4.40
C PHE A 5 -9.74 1.36 3.24
N THR A 6 -8.55 1.95 3.26
CA THR A 6 -8.09 2.79 2.16
C THR A 6 -7.62 1.92 1.00
N ILE A 7 -8.14 2.20 -0.20
CA ILE A 7 -7.73 1.54 -1.44
C ILE A 7 -7.03 2.60 -2.31
N VAL A 8 -5.76 2.36 -2.64
CA VAL A 8 -4.99 3.21 -3.55
C VAL A 8 -4.80 2.48 -4.86
N ILE A 9 -5.44 2.97 -5.92
CA ILE A 9 -5.31 2.42 -7.29
C ILE A 9 -4.42 3.37 -8.10
N GLN A 10 -3.36 2.84 -8.71
CA GLN A 10 -2.43 3.61 -9.53
C GLN A 10 -2.11 2.91 -10.83
N TRP A 11 -1.93 3.66 -11.91
CA TRP A 11 -1.43 3.12 -13.18
C TRP A 11 0.07 2.77 -13.06
N SER A 12 0.47 1.63 -13.61
CA SER A 12 1.86 1.24 -13.82
C SER A 12 2.17 1.23 -15.32
N ASP A 13 3.07 2.10 -15.75
CA ASP A 13 3.58 2.08 -17.13
C ASP A 13 4.44 0.83 -17.41
N GLU A 14 5.08 0.27 -16.38
CA GLU A 14 5.92 -0.92 -16.49
C GLU A 14 5.08 -2.18 -16.72
N ASP A 15 3.99 -2.33 -15.96
CA ASP A 15 3.12 -3.51 -16.01
C ASP A 15 1.90 -3.32 -16.94
N ASN A 16 1.71 -2.10 -17.48
CA ASN A 16 0.56 -1.71 -18.30
C ASN A 16 -0.80 -2.09 -17.67
N CYS A 17 -0.92 -1.89 -16.36
CA CYS A 17 -2.13 -2.18 -15.61
C CYS A 17 -2.26 -1.28 -14.38
N TYR A 18 -3.41 -1.31 -13.73
CA TYR A 18 -3.61 -0.68 -12.44
C TYR A 18 -3.11 -1.59 -11.32
N LEU A 19 -2.21 -1.07 -10.50
CA LEU A 19 -1.75 -1.71 -9.27
C LEU A 19 -2.54 -1.17 -8.07
N VAL A 20 -2.83 -2.05 -7.11
CA VAL A 20 -3.56 -1.68 -5.90
C VAL A 20 -2.69 -1.83 -4.67
N HIS A 21 -2.59 -0.78 -3.88
CA HIS A 21 -1.96 -0.76 -2.56
C HIS A 21 -3.00 -0.56 -1.44
N LEU A 22 -2.82 -1.30 -0.35
CA LEU A 22 -3.64 -1.27 0.85
C LEU A 22 -2.76 -0.85 2.05
N PRO A 23 -2.73 0.44 2.43
CA PRO A 23 -1.80 0.97 3.45
C PRO A 23 -1.93 0.34 4.85
N GLU A 24 -3.07 -0.28 5.15
CA GLU A 24 -3.34 -1.00 6.39
C GLU A 24 -2.63 -2.36 6.45
N PHE A 25 -2.20 -2.91 5.30
CA PHE A 25 -1.57 -4.22 5.16
C PHE A 25 -0.15 -4.07 4.60
N PRO A 26 0.85 -3.69 5.42
CA PRO A 26 2.19 -3.35 4.92
C PRO A 26 3.06 -4.58 4.60
N THR A 27 2.48 -5.76 4.44
CA THR A 27 3.22 -7.01 4.15
C THR A 27 3.85 -6.99 2.76
N GLN A 28 3.24 -6.25 1.83
CA GLN A 28 3.73 -6.05 0.47
C GLN A 28 3.28 -4.69 -0.08
N GLN A 29 3.99 -4.21 -1.11
CA GLN A 29 3.72 -2.91 -1.71
C GLN A 29 2.44 -2.89 -2.54
N PHE A 30 2.14 -3.95 -3.29
CA PHE A 30 0.90 -4.08 -4.06
C PHE A 30 0.24 -5.41 -3.74
N HIS A 31 -1.08 -5.40 -3.64
CA HIS A 31 -1.87 -6.55 -3.18
C HIS A 31 -2.61 -7.25 -4.31
N THR A 32 -2.96 -6.48 -5.34
CA THR A 32 -3.58 -6.99 -6.56
C THR A 32 -3.40 -5.98 -7.69
N HIS A 33 -3.92 -6.32 -8.85
CA HIS A 33 -3.91 -5.51 -10.05
C HIS A 33 -5.20 -5.69 -10.86
N GLY A 34 -5.39 -4.89 -11.90
CA GLY A 34 -6.45 -5.05 -12.90
C GLY A 34 -6.17 -4.21 -14.15
N GLU A 35 -6.71 -4.61 -15.29
CA GLU A 35 -6.56 -3.86 -16.55
C GLU A 35 -7.44 -2.60 -16.57
N THR A 36 -8.50 -2.59 -15.76
CA THR A 36 -9.43 -1.47 -15.58
C THR A 36 -9.58 -1.09 -14.11
N TYR A 37 -10.11 0.11 -13.84
CA TYR A 37 -10.42 0.53 -12.47
C TYR A 37 -11.42 -0.42 -11.80
N GLU A 38 -12.44 -0.85 -12.53
CA GLU A 38 -13.48 -1.76 -12.06
C GLU A 38 -12.91 -3.13 -11.72
N GLU A 39 -12.05 -3.68 -12.57
CA GLU A 39 -11.38 -4.94 -12.32
C GLU A 39 -10.44 -4.85 -11.12
N ALA A 40 -9.61 -3.80 -11.05
CA ALA A 40 -8.70 -3.60 -9.92
C ALA A 40 -9.47 -3.50 -8.60
N LEU A 41 -10.60 -2.77 -8.57
CA LEU A 41 -11.46 -2.69 -7.40
C LEU A 41 -12.10 -4.03 -7.04
N LYS A 42 -12.62 -4.77 -8.02
CA LYS A 42 -13.21 -6.09 -7.81
C LYS A 42 -12.17 -7.05 -7.20
N ASN A 43 -10.99 -7.14 -7.81
CA ASN A 43 -9.91 -8.00 -7.31
C ASN A 43 -9.48 -7.59 -5.90
N THR A 44 -9.55 -6.29 -5.58
CA THR A 44 -9.24 -5.80 -4.23
C THR A 44 -10.25 -6.27 -3.19
N GLN A 45 -11.53 -6.32 -3.55
CA GLN A 45 -12.58 -6.83 -2.65
C GLN A 45 -12.33 -8.30 -2.31
N GLU A 46 -11.98 -9.12 -3.30
CA GLU A 46 -11.62 -10.53 -3.10
C GLU A 46 -10.38 -10.66 -2.18
N VAL A 47 -9.34 -9.85 -2.39
CA VAL A 47 -8.16 -9.85 -1.53
C VAL A 47 -8.45 -9.39 -0.10
N LEU A 48 -9.32 -8.39 0.09
CA LEU A 48 -9.71 -7.94 1.43
C LEU A 48 -10.49 -9.02 2.20
N GLU A 49 -11.31 -9.81 1.52
CA GLU A 49 -11.99 -10.96 2.11
C GLU A 49 -10.96 -12.00 2.59
N LEU A 50 -10.02 -12.39 1.72
CA LEU A 50 -8.95 -13.34 2.06
C LEU A 50 -8.10 -12.85 3.24
N LEU A 51 -7.62 -11.60 3.21
CA LEU A 51 -6.84 -11.01 4.30
C LEU A 51 -7.63 -10.99 5.61
N THR A 52 -8.93 -10.72 5.54
CA THR A 52 -9.78 -10.72 6.74
C THR A 52 -9.88 -12.12 7.34
N GLU A 53 -10.10 -13.13 6.50
CA GLU A 53 -10.15 -14.53 6.92
C GLU A 53 -8.82 -14.99 7.53
N GLU A 54 -7.69 -14.66 6.93
CA GLU A 54 -6.36 -14.97 7.45
C GLU A 54 -6.13 -14.39 8.85
N TYR A 55 -6.52 -13.12 9.07
CA TYR A 55 -6.40 -12.49 10.39
C TYR A 55 -7.29 -13.19 11.43
N GLN A 56 -8.52 -13.53 11.07
CA GLN A 56 -9.44 -14.25 11.95
C GLN A 56 -8.92 -15.64 12.32
N GLN A 57 -8.44 -16.41 11.33
CA GLN A 57 -7.85 -17.73 11.56
C GLN A 57 -6.59 -17.67 12.42
N ALA A 58 -5.78 -16.63 12.25
CA ALA A 58 -4.61 -16.38 13.07
C ALA A 58 -4.93 -15.82 14.48
N GLY A 59 -6.20 -15.55 14.80
CA GLY A 59 -6.60 -14.91 16.05
C GLY A 59 -6.03 -13.49 16.22
N LYS A 60 -5.68 -12.82 15.12
CA LYS A 60 -5.11 -11.47 15.11
C LYS A 60 -6.23 -10.43 14.93
N PRO A 61 -6.16 -9.28 15.61
CA PRO A 61 -7.08 -8.19 15.37
C PRO A 61 -6.86 -7.59 13.98
N LEU A 62 -7.93 -7.28 13.26
CA LEU A 62 -7.86 -6.56 11.99
C LEU A 62 -7.20 -5.18 12.19
N PRO A 63 -6.46 -4.68 11.18
CA PRO A 63 -5.86 -3.35 11.26
C PRO A 63 -6.94 -2.26 11.35
N GLN A 64 -6.59 -1.15 11.99
CA GLN A 64 -7.47 0.01 12.03
C GLN A 64 -7.38 0.79 10.70
N PRO A 65 -8.51 1.27 10.14
CA PRO A 65 -8.52 2.15 8.99
C PRO A 65 -7.61 3.36 9.18
N LYS A 66 -6.80 3.69 8.17
CA LYS A 66 -5.92 4.85 8.17
C LYS A 66 -6.42 5.86 7.14
N PRO A 67 -6.58 7.15 7.49
CA PRO A 67 -6.85 8.15 6.47
C PRO A 67 -5.63 8.30 5.55
N TYR A 68 -5.88 8.48 4.26
CA TYR A 68 -4.85 8.60 3.23
C TYR A 68 -3.81 9.69 3.53
N SER A 69 -4.22 10.79 4.17
CA SER A 69 -3.32 11.88 4.58
C SER A 69 -2.20 11.42 5.53
N THR A 70 -2.48 10.48 6.43
CA THR A 70 -1.48 9.92 7.35
C THR A 70 -0.43 9.12 6.60
N PHE A 71 -0.82 8.42 5.54
CA PHE A 71 0.11 7.64 4.71
C PHE A 71 1.10 8.54 3.96
N ILE A 72 0.60 9.58 3.27
CA ILE A 72 1.45 10.54 2.54
C ILE A 72 2.44 11.24 3.49
N MET A 73 1.98 11.67 4.67
CA MET A 73 2.85 12.35 5.63
C MET A 73 3.99 11.46 6.12
N LEU A 74 3.72 10.16 6.31
CA LEU A 74 4.75 9.21 6.70
C LEU A 74 5.79 8.98 5.59
N THR A 75 5.36 8.80 4.34
CA THR A 75 6.28 8.58 3.21
C THR A 75 7.16 9.80 2.96
N ILE A 76 6.60 11.01 3.01
CA ILE A 76 7.37 12.26 2.87
C ILE A 76 8.38 12.42 4.00
N ASN A 77 7.98 12.21 5.27
CA ASN A 77 8.91 12.33 6.40
C ASN A 77 10.10 11.37 6.28
N ILE A 78 9.87 10.12 5.84
CA ILE A 78 10.94 9.16 5.62
C ILE A 78 11.87 9.64 4.49
N MET A 79 11.32 10.06 3.34
CA MET A 79 12.14 10.59 2.23
C MET A 79 12.94 11.84 2.62
N LEU A 80 12.37 12.74 3.43
CA LEU A 80 13.05 13.96 3.91
C LEU A 80 14.11 13.67 4.98
N THR A 81 13.94 12.62 5.78
CA THR A 81 14.89 12.22 6.82
C THR A 81 16.12 11.52 6.20
N ILE A 82 15.93 10.80 5.10
CA ILE A 82 17.03 10.18 4.32
C ILE A 82 17.55 11.20 3.28
N LYS A 83 17.98 12.39 3.71
CA LYS A 83 18.79 13.25 2.82
C LYS A 83 20.18 12.61 2.65
N PRO A 84 20.71 12.49 1.42
CA PRO A 84 22.05 11.96 1.21
C PRO A 84 23.06 12.89 1.89
N ASN A 85 23.87 12.32 2.78
CA ASN A 85 25.01 12.99 3.38
C ASN A 85 26.02 13.31 2.27
N LYS A 86 25.93 14.51 1.68
CA LYS A 86 26.97 15.05 0.80
C LYS A 86 28.15 15.51 1.66
N GLN A 87 28.88 14.61 2.29
CA GLN A 87 30.21 14.91 2.82
C GLN A 87 31.19 13.76 2.65
N LYS A 88 32.33 14.14 2.08
CA LYS A 88 33.64 13.47 2.00
C LYS A 88 33.82 12.50 0.85
N HIS A 89 34.19 13.04 -0.32
CA HIS A 89 35.41 12.66 -1.04
C HIS A 89 35.92 13.90 -1.79
N GLN A 90 36.48 14.84 -1.04
CA GLN A 90 37.69 15.56 -1.44
C GLN A 90 38.82 14.90 -0.64
N LEU A 91 40.01 14.74 -1.25
CA LEU A 91 41.16 13.88 -0.88
C LEU A 91 41.11 12.56 -1.68
N GLU A 92 41.99 12.22 -2.62
CA GLU A 92 43.32 12.71 -3.04
C GLU A 92 43.50 12.51 -4.56
#